data_AF-A0A371AZC1-F1
#
_entry.id   AF-A0A371AZC1-F1
#
_cell.length_a   1.000
_cell.length_b   1.000
_cell.length_c   1.000
_cell.angle_alpha   90.00
_cell.angle_beta   90.00
_cell.angle_gamma   90.00
#
_symmetry.space_group_name_H-M   'P 1'
#
loop_
_entity.id
_entity.type
_entity.pdbx_description
1 polymer ?
#
loop_
_entity_poly.entity_id
_entity_poly.type
_entity_poly.pdbx_seq_one_letter_code
_entity_poly.pdbx_strand_id
1 'polypeptide(L)'
;MIESRCGILCSECEYKEQMNCGGCINIKTPFWGDSCPVKVCSEERDMNHCGECSEFPCSVLHQFAYDEEQGDNGKRIEQCKEWFKTEA
;
A
#
# COMPACT_ATOMS: atom_id res chain seq x y z
N MET A 1 9.48 9.01 3.80
CA MET A 1 9.65 7.64 4.32
C MET A 1 8.46 6.82 3.85
N ILE A 2 8.71 5.64 3.29
CA ILE A 2 7.66 4.73 2.82
C ILE A 2 7.14 3.91 4.00
N GLU A 3 5.83 3.84 4.16
CA GLU A 3 5.19 3.10 5.26
C GLU A 3 4.44 1.83 4.80
N SER A 4 4.06 1.77 3.53
CA SER A 4 3.38 0.63 2.93
C SER A 4 3.69 0.53 1.44
N ARG A 5 3.38 -0.64 0.85
CA ARG A 5 3.57 -0.85 -0.58
C ARG A 5 2.51 -0.16 -1.44
N CYS A 6 1.30 0.03 -0.92
CA CYS A 6 0.16 0.54 -1.67
C CYS A 6 -0.07 2.06 -1.56
N GLY A 7 0.67 2.77 -0.70
CA GLY A 7 0.43 4.20 -0.46
C GLY A 7 -0.38 4.53 0.79
N ILE A 8 -0.87 3.52 1.53
CA ILE A 8 -1.48 3.76 2.85
C ILE A 8 -0.41 4.20 3.85
N LEU A 9 -0.70 5.24 4.64
CA LEU A 9 0.09 5.61 5.80
C LEU A 9 -0.26 4.67 6.96
N CYS A 10 0.64 3.76 7.30
CA CYS A 10 0.41 2.84 8.42
C CYS A 10 0.42 3.57 9.77
N SER A 11 1.06 4.74 9.87
CA SER A 11 1.02 5.63 11.02
C SER A 11 -0.38 6.21 11.27
N GLU A 12 -1.20 6.35 10.23
CA GLU A 12 -2.59 6.84 10.29
C GLU A 12 -3.63 5.72 10.20
N CYS A 13 -3.20 4.45 10.17
CA CYS A 13 -4.09 3.30 10.04
C CYS A 13 -4.61 2.85 11.42
N GLU A 14 -5.90 3.07 11.68
CA GLU A 14 -6.54 2.69 12.95
C GLU A 14 -6.45 1.19 13.26
N TYR A 15 -6.50 0.34 12.24
CA TYR A 15 -6.36 -1.10 12.40
C TYR A 15 -4.98 -1.53 12.92
N LYS A 16 -3.96 -0.68 12.78
CA LYS A 16 -2.61 -1.00 13.27
C LYS A 16 -2.63 -1.27 14.77
N GLU A 17 -3.27 -0.39 15.54
CA GLU A 17 -3.39 -0.55 16.99
C GLU A 17 -4.47 -1.56 17.36
N GLN A 18 -5.64 -1.48 16.74
CA GLN A 18 -6.79 -2.35 17.06
C GLN A 18 -6.46 -3.84 16.87
N MET A 19 -5.70 -4.17 15.82
CA MET A 19 -5.34 -5.55 15.47
C MET A 19 -3.93 -5.93 15.92
N ASN A 20 -3.24 -5.08 16.69
CA ASN A 20 -1.83 -5.24 17.06
C ASN A 20 -0.94 -5.60 15.84
N CYS A 21 -1.17 -4.91 14.73
CA CYS A 21 -0.50 -5.15 13.46
C CYS A 21 0.83 -4.39 13.40
N GLY A 22 1.89 -5.06 12.95
CA GLY A 22 3.24 -4.47 12.87
C GLY A 22 3.43 -3.39 11.79
N GLY A 23 2.42 -3.16 10.94
CA GLY A 23 2.51 -2.28 9.77
C GLY A 23 2.98 -3.02 8.51
N CYS A 24 2.57 -2.52 7.35
CA CYS A 24 2.70 -3.21 6.05
C CYS A 24 4.13 -3.67 5.71
N ILE A 25 5.14 -2.84 6.03
CA ILE A 25 6.55 -3.17 5.77
C ILE A 25 7.10 -4.25 6.73
N ASN A 26 6.53 -4.40 7.93
CA ASN A 26 7.07 -5.28 8.97
C ASN A 26 6.35 -6.63 9.05
N ILE A 27 5.13 -6.72 8.52
CA ILE A 27 4.34 -7.95 8.53
C ILE A 27 4.58 -8.76 7.25
N LYS A 28 4.54 -10.09 7.37
CA LYS A 28 4.49 -11.01 6.22
C LYS A 28 3.06 -11.22 5.73
N THR A 29 2.12 -11.34 6.67
CA THR A 29 0.72 -11.68 6.42
C THR A 29 -0.18 -10.61 7.03
N PRO A 30 -1.15 -10.04 6.29
CA PRO A 30 -2.12 -9.10 6.86
C PRO A 30 -3.10 -9.83 7.78
N PHE A 31 -3.76 -9.10 8.69
CA PHE A 31 -4.75 -9.69 9.59
C PHE A 31 -6.05 -10.14 8.88
N TRP A 32 -6.32 -9.60 7.69
CA TRP A 32 -7.56 -9.77 6.94
C TRP A 32 -7.49 -10.83 5.82
N GLY A 33 -6.37 -11.56 5.69
CA GLY A 33 -6.23 -12.61 4.69
C GLY A 33 -4.83 -13.22 4.65
N ASP A 34 -4.64 -14.21 3.79
CA ASP A 34 -3.36 -14.95 3.71
C ASP A 34 -2.23 -14.12 3.10
N SER A 35 -2.56 -13.16 2.23
CA SER A 35 -1.59 -12.26 1.61
C SER A 35 -2.24 -10.95 1.15
N CYS A 36 -1.43 -9.90 1.01
CA CYS A 36 -1.83 -8.66 0.36
C CYS A 36 -1.33 -8.66 -1.10
N PRO A 37 -2.23 -8.68 -2.10
CA PRO A 37 -1.85 -8.75 -3.52
C PRO A 37 -0.93 -7.61 -3.96
N VAL A 38 -1.15 -6.40 -3.42
CA VAL A 38 -0.30 -5.24 -3.71
C VAL A 38 1.10 -5.42 -3.14
N LYS A 39 1.21 -5.91 -1.89
CA LYS A 39 2.50 -6.14 -1.24
C LYS A 39 3.31 -7.21 -1.98
N VAL A 40 2.68 -8.34 -2.30
CA VAL A 40 3.32 -9.44 -3.05
C VAL A 40 3.82 -8.94 -4.40
N CYS A 41 2.96 -8.24 -5.16
CA CYS A 41 3.32 -7.70 -6.47
C CYS A 41 4.50 -6.71 -6.41
N SER A 42 4.51 -5.80 -5.42
CA SER A 42 5.63 -4.88 -5.23
C SER A 42 6.92 -5.61 -4.87
N GLU A 43 6.88 -6.57 -3.95
CA GLU A 43 8.07 -7.30 -3.49
C GLU A 43 8.64 -8.24 -4.56
N GLU A 44 7.79 -8.90 -5.36
CA GLU A 44 8.23 -9.74 -6.48
C GLU A 44 8.88 -8.95 -7.61
N ARG A 45 8.51 -7.67 -7.75
CA ARG A 45 9.06 -6.74 -8.75
C ARG A 45 10.20 -5.88 -8.21
N ASP A 46 10.66 -6.15 -6.98
CA ASP A 46 11.70 -5.40 -6.27
C ASP A 46 11.41 -3.88 -6.18
N MET A 47 10.12 -3.56 -5.98
CA MET A 47 9.64 -2.18 -5.83
C MET A 47 9.35 -1.85 -4.37
N ASN A 48 9.75 -0.67 -3.92
CA ASN A 48 9.47 -0.21 -2.56
C ASN A 48 8.00 0.13 -2.35
N HIS A 49 7.34 0.66 -3.37
CA HIS A 49 5.91 0.96 -3.38
C HIS A 49 5.38 0.99 -4.81
N CYS A 50 4.05 0.96 -4.98
CA CYS A 50 3.43 0.98 -6.30
C CYS A 50 3.76 2.22 -7.14
N GLY A 51 4.16 3.34 -6.54
CA GLY A 51 4.58 4.55 -7.28
C GLY A 51 5.77 4.33 -8.22
N GLU A 52 6.59 3.29 -7.99
CA GLU A 52 7.71 2.92 -8.87
C GLU A 52 7.26 2.04 -10.06
N CYS A 53 6.01 1.60 -10.08
CA CYS A 53 5.51 0.70 -11.11
C CYS A 53 5.39 1.41 -12.46
N SER A 54 5.90 0.79 -13.53
CA SER A 54 5.78 1.33 -14.89
C SER A 54 4.33 1.44 -15.39
N GLU A 55 3.41 0.68 -14.81
CA GLU A 55 1.99 0.67 -15.13
C GLU A 55 1.17 1.54 -14.16
N PHE A 56 1.79 2.44 -13.41
CA PHE A 56 1.15 3.18 -12.34
C PHE A 56 0.14 4.24 -12.84
N PRO A 57 -1.06 4.36 -12.23
CA PRO A 57 -1.64 3.41 -11.27
C PRO A 57 -2.14 2.13 -11.97
N CYS A 58 -1.66 0.97 -11.52
CA CYS A 58 -2.07 -0.30 -12.11
C CYS A 58 -3.46 -0.70 -11.61
N SER A 59 -4.12 -1.62 -12.31
CA SER A 59 -5.48 -2.06 -11.99
C SER A 59 -5.63 -2.60 -10.57
N VAL A 60 -4.64 -3.35 -10.07
CA VAL A 60 -4.64 -3.90 -8.70
C VAL A 60 -4.66 -2.78 -7.66
N LEU A 61 -3.78 -1.78 -7.81
CA LEU A 61 -3.75 -0.64 -6.90
C LEU A 61 -5.05 0.17 -6.98
N HIS A 62 -5.55 0.40 -8.20
CA HIS A 62 -6.77 1.16 -8.43
C HIS A 62 -7.98 0.49 -7.78
N GLN A 63 -8.12 -0.83 -7.91
CA GLN A 63 -9.18 -1.59 -7.24
C GLN A 63 -9.11 -1.42 -5.72
N PHE A 64 -7.92 -1.52 -5.13
CA PHE A 64 -7.71 -1.32 -3.70
C PHE A 64 -8.07 0.10 -3.23
N ALA A 65 -7.77 1.11 -4.04
CA ALA A 65 -8.00 2.52 -3.69
C ALA A 65 -9.47 2.94 -3.76
N TYR A 66 -10.26 2.25 -4.61
CA TYR A 66 -11.68 2.54 -4.85
C TYR A 66 -12.60 1.38 -4.47
N ASP A 67 -12.12 0.48 -3.61
CA ASP A 67 -12.95 -0.56 -3.01
C ASP A 67 -14.11 0.10 -2.23
N GLU A 68 -15.31 -0.46 -2.32
CA GLU A 68 -16.52 0.17 -1.75
C GLU A 68 -16.50 0.23 -0.21
N GLU A 69 -15.84 -0.72 0.44
CA GLU A 69 -15.82 -0.83 1.90
C GLU A 69 -14.51 -0.30 2.52
N GLN A 70 -13.38 -0.58 1.86
CA GLN A 70 -12.03 -0.31 2.38
C GLN A 70 -11.20 0.63 1.48
N GLY A 71 -11.81 1.18 0.44
CA GLY A 71 -11.20 2.19 -0.42
C GLY A 71 -11.00 3.50 0.32
N ASP A 72 -10.04 4.29 -0.16
CA ASP A 72 -9.74 5.62 0.36
C ASP A 72 -9.98 6.72 -0.68
N ASN A 73 -10.80 6.43 -1.69
CA ASN A 73 -11.12 7.33 -2.81
C ASN A 73 -9.87 7.81 -3.55
N GLY A 74 -8.84 6.97 -3.67
CA GLY A 74 -7.62 7.29 -4.41
C GLY A 74 -6.52 7.95 -3.59
N LYS A 75 -6.71 8.20 -2.28
CA LYS A 75 -5.69 8.85 -1.44
C LYS A 75 -4.35 8.10 -1.45
N ARG A 76 -4.37 6.77 -1.40
CA ARG A 76 -3.13 5.97 -1.47
C ARG A 76 -2.39 6.13 -2.80
N ILE A 77 -3.11 6.36 -3.91
CA ILE A 77 -2.50 6.63 -5.22
C ILE A 77 -1.76 7.96 -5.18
N GLU A 78 -2.38 9.01 -4.64
CA GLU A 78 -1.70 10.31 -4.50
C GLU A 78 -0.48 10.20 -3.58
N GLN A 79 -0.57 9.44 -2.48
CA GLN A 79 0.57 9.22 -1.60
C GLN A 79 1.73 8.50 -2.30
N CYS A 80 1.45 7.50 -3.15
CA CYS A 80 2.48 6.87 -3.99
C CYS A 80 3.15 7.86 -4.94
N LYS A 81 2.41 8.82 -5.52
CA LYS A 81 2.98 9.87 -6.36
C LYS A 81 3.92 10.78 -5.57
N GLU A 82 3.53 11.16 -4.36
CA GLU A 82 4.36 12.01 -3.51
C GLU A 82 5.65 11.29 -3.08
N TRP A 83 5.55 10.02 -2.67
CA TRP A 83 6.74 9.23 -2.36
C TRP A 83 7.69 9.13 -3.54
N PHE A 84 7.19 8.77 -4.73
CA PHE A 84 8.00 8.69 -5.95
C PHE A 84 8.74 10.00 -6.29
N LYS A 85 8.11 11.16 -6.04
CA LYS A 85 8.76 12.47 -6.26
C LYS A 85 9.85 12.77 -5.22
N THR A 86 9.65 12.34 -3.98
CA THR A 86 10.54 12.63 -2.85
C THR A 86 11.73 11.68 -2.74
N GLU A 87 11.74 10.60 -3.52
CA GLU A 87 12.85 9.64 -3.62
C GLU A 87 13.87 9.98 -4.73
N ALA A 88 13.65 11.09 -5.46
CA ALA A 88 14.59 11.68 -6.40
C ALA A 88 15.51 12.71 -5.73
#